data_AF-A0A0S8JFN1-F1
#
_entry.id   AF-A0A0S8JFN1-F1
#
_cell.length_a   1.000
_cell.length_b   1.000
_cell.length_c   1.000
_cell.angle_alpha   90.00
_cell.angle_beta   90.00
_cell.angle_gamma   90.00
#
_symmetry.space_group_name_H-M   'P 1'
#
loop_
_entity.id
_entity.type
_entity.pdbx_description
1 polymer ?
#
loop_
_entity_poly.entity_id
_entity_poly.type
_entity_poly.pdbx_seq_one_letter_code
_entity_poly.pdbx_strand_id
1 'polypeptide(L)'
;MTVIDAGRQRVSERKIFENAYMMENVAFTPSGDMVLATLIRPKNLIPSIQVEKGWMMTHGIGIIEMDNNGRMVQLLTDEPNAYYSDPFDIVITPDGQRAFISHSGVDFISVIDLNTIRTLIEGATPEELDTYSHHLGISSRYVTKRIPTGANPKGLVLSPDGDYLYVAERLEDRIAVISTDKLETVKTLDLGGPSRITVARMGRRIFNNSGGTFQNQYGCYTCHPDAHEDGLVYNMAGKDMGRNLANTQTLRDIGDIPPYKWNGKNSSIYKQDGMRFSTILTRTEAFDYDQLDALVAYIVTGIKNPPNLRYNPNGELTEAQKRGKKLFYRTHDNFGNEIPEGNRCITCHPPPYFTNMQMADVGTLSETDDPMLFDAPQLNNVYESAPYLHDGRAATLEEIWTRFGENDKHGVANDMMKDQLNDLVEYLKSLRDAKYYMEEVKTYKADINPQ
;
A
#
# COMPACT_ATOMS: atom_id res chain seq x y z
N MET A 1 6.49 -1.38 14.58
CA MET A 1 5.89 -0.41 15.52
C MET A 1 6.94 0.58 16.04
N THR A 2 6.64 1.88 15.99
CA THR A 2 7.55 2.95 16.47
C THR A 2 7.06 3.44 17.83
N VAL A 3 7.92 3.37 18.84
CA VAL A 3 7.62 3.89 20.18
C VAL A 3 8.10 5.33 20.25
N ILE A 4 7.20 6.25 20.59
CA ILE A 4 7.49 7.68 20.70
C ILE A 4 7.41 8.08 22.17
N ASP A 5 8.50 8.66 22.68
CA ASP A 5 8.51 9.35 23.96
C ASP A 5 7.81 10.70 23.78
N ALA A 6 6.55 10.78 24.23
CA ALA A 6 5.74 11.98 24.10
C ALA A 6 6.33 13.19 24.86
N GLY A 7 7.01 12.97 25.98
CA GLY A 7 7.64 14.04 26.76
C GLY A 7 8.86 14.64 26.06
N ARG A 8 9.60 13.83 25.29
CA ARG A 8 10.78 14.28 24.52
C ARG A 8 10.50 14.55 23.04
N GLN A 9 9.32 14.18 22.54
CA GLN A 9 8.95 14.24 21.13
C GLN A 9 9.96 13.54 20.21
N ARG A 10 10.47 12.38 20.65
CA ARG A 10 11.48 11.60 19.91
C ARG A 10 11.11 10.13 19.88
N VAL A 11 11.55 9.45 18.82
CA VAL A 11 11.51 7.99 18.77
C VAL A 11 12.43 7.44 19.86
N SER A 12 11.87 6.64 20.77
CA SER A 12 12.63 5.97 21.82
C SER A 12 13.10 4.59 21.36
N GLU A 13 12.24 3.86 20.64
CA GLU A 13 12.49 2.48 20.23
C GLU A 13 11.75 2.16 18.92
N ARG A 14 12.27 1.21 18.14
CA ARG A 14 11.55 0.56 17.04
C ARG A 14 11.44 -0.93 17.31
N LYS A 15 10.21 -1.41 17.47
CA LYS A 15 9.87 -2.83 17.66
C LYS A 15 9.44 -3.42 16.32
N ILE A 16 10.12 -4.45 15.85
CA ILE A 16 9.93 -5.03 14.51
C ILE A 16 9.20 -6.37 14.65
N PHE A 17 8.00 -6.46 14.07
CA PHE A 17 7.32 -7.74 13.89
C PHE A 17 7.82 -8.37 12.59
N GLU A 18 8.32 -9.60 12.68
CA GLU A 18 8.86 -10.30 11.52
C GLU A 18 7.75 -10.69 10.54
N ASN A 19 8.00 -10.43 9.26
CA ASN A 19 7.06 -10.69 8.16
C ASN A 19 5.68 -10.07 8.44
N ALA A 20 5.66 -8.80 8.86
CA ALA A 20 4.43 -8.05 9.11
C ALA A 20 4.50 -6.64 8.53
N TYR A 21 3.41 -6.17 7.92
CA TYR A 21 3.23 -4.82 7.40
C TYR A 21 1.78 -4.36 7.62
N MET A 22 1.46 -3.13 7.20
CA MET A 22 0.12 -2.53 7.34
C MET A 22 -0.45 -2.68 8.76
N MET A 23 0.37 -2.31 9.75
CA MET A 23 -0.06 -2.24 11.15
C MET A 23 -0.82 -0.92 11.37
N GLU A 24 -2.12 -0.93 11.06
CA GLU A 24 -2.97 0.27 10.95
C GLU A 24 -3.28 0.92 12.31
N ASN A 25 -3.70 0.14 13.31
CA ASN A 25 -4.07 0.66 14.63
C ASN A 25 -3.56 -0.21 15.79
N VAL A 26 -3.57 0.38 16.99
CA VAL A 26 -3.05 -0.21 18.21
C VAL A 26 -3.98 0.07 19.40
N ALA A 27 -4.17 -0.93 20.27
CA ALA A 27 -4.93 -0.82 21.50
C ALA A 27 -4.13 -1.31 22.71
N PHE A 28 -4.25 -0.59 23.83
CA PHE A 28 -3.69 -0.97 25.11
C PHE A 28 -4.76 -1.64 25.95
N THR A 29 -4.40 -2.75 26.59
CA THR A 29 -5.25 -3.33 27.63
C THR A 29 -5.41 -2.35 28.81
N PRO A 30 -6.58 -2.29 29.48
CA PRO A 30 -6.78 -1.40 30.62
C PRO A 30 -5.80 -1.63 31.78
N SER A 31 -5.36 -2.87 31.98
CA SER A 31 -4.32 -3.28 32.93
C SER A 31 -2.93 -2.80 32.55
N GLY A 32 -2.69 -2.51 31.26
CA GLY A 32 -1.39 -2.10 30.74
C GLY A 32 -0.40 -3.24 30.50
N ASP A 33 -0.82 -4.51 30.69
CA ASP A 33 0.03 -5.70 30.55
C ASP A 33 0.33 -6.04 29.08
N MET A 34 -0.59 -5.74 28.16
CA MET A 34 -0.43 -6.00 26.73
C MET A 34 -0.81 -4.79 25.85
N VAL A 35 -0.10 -4.68 24.73
CA VAL A 35 -0.43 -3.83 23.59
C VAL A 35 -0.70 -4.71 22.38
N LEU A 36 -1.83 -4.49 21.71
CA LEU A 36 -2.24 -5.26 20.54
C LEU A 36 -2.30 -4.33 19.33
N ALA A 37 -1.84 -4.80 18.17
CA ALA A 37 -1.95 -4.09 16.91
C ALA A 37 -2.41 -5.05 15.81
N THR A 38 -3.22 -4.56 14.87
CA THR A 38 -3.52 -5.33 13.66
C THR A 38 -2.27 -5.50 12.81
N LEU A 39 -2.21 -6.56 12.02
CA LEU A 39 -1.13 -6.75 11.06
C LEU A 39 -1.58 -7.62 9.88
N ILE A 40 -0.88 -7.45 8.76
CA ILE A 40 -0.89 -8.37 7.63
C ILE A 40 0.48 -9.03 7.55
N ARG A 41 0.51 -10.34 7.36
CA ARG A 41 1.73 -11.14 7.21
C ARG A 41 1.91 -11.65 5.78
N PRO A 42 2.74 -10.98 4.95
CA PRO A 42 3.10 -11.48 3.65
C PRO A 42 3.99 -12.73 3.79
N LYS A 43 3.85 -13.68 2.87
CA LYS A 43 4.65 -14.91 2.84
C LYS A 43 5.78 -14.76 1.83
N ASN A 44 7.00 -14.66 2.34
CA ASN A 44 8.22 -14.39 1.56
C ASN A 44 9.17 -15.60 1.41
N LEU A 45 8.92 -16.70 2.12
CA LEU A 45 9.73 -17.94 2.08
C LEU A 45 8.86 -19.19 2.03
N ILE A 46 7.90 -19.22 1.10
CA ILE A 46 7.04 -20.38 0.88
C ILE A 46 7.37 -21.08 -0.43
N PRO A 47 7.20 -22.41 -0.51
CA PRO A 47 7.34 -23.14 -1.77
C PRO A 47 6.49 -22.50 -2.88
N SER A 48 7.02 -22.45 -4.10
CA SER A 48 6.32 -21.88 -5.25
C SER A 48 4.91 -22.45 -5.44
N ILE A 49 4.71 -23.73 -5.12
CA ILE A 49 3.39 -24.38 -5.18
C ILE A 49 2.36 -23.77 -4.21
N GLN A 50 2.78 -23.20 -3.08
CA GLN A 50 1.89 -22.49 -2.15
C GLN A 50 1.54 -21.11 -2.72
N VAL A 51 2.53 -20.42 -3.27
CA VAL A 51 2.30 -19.16 -4.01
C VAL A 51 1.34 -19.41 -5.17
N GLU A 52 1.46 -20.52 -5.92
CA GLU A 52 0.57 -20.96 -7.01
C GLU A 52 -0.81 -21.48 -6.56
N LYS A 53 -1.00 -21.71 -5.26
CA LYS A 53 -2.32 -21.96 -4.67
C LYS A 53 -2.97 -20.74 -4.04
N GLY A 54 -2.24 -19.63 -3.92
CA GLY A 54 -2.78 -18.30 -3.62
C GLY A 54 -2.41 -17.84 -2.23
N TRP A 55 -1.64 -18.66 -1.49
CA TRP A 55 -1.25 -18.49 -0.11
C TRP A 55 -0.17 -17.41 0.04
N MET A 56 -0.54 -16.17 -0.25
CA MET A 56 0.40 -15.05 -0.32
C MET A 56 0.39 -14.21 0.95
N MET A 57 -0.74 -14.14 1.64
CA MET A 57 -0.94 -13.29 2.81
C MET A 57 -1.81 -13.97 3.86
N THR A 58 -1.50 -13.71 5.12
CA THR A 58 -2.33 -14.07 6.28
C THR A 58 -2.50 -12.85 7.17
N HIS A 59 -3.54 -12.78 7.98
CA HIS A 59 -3.94 -11.62 8.76
C HIS A 59 -4.01 -11.99 10.23
N GLY A 60 -3.73 -11.03 11.08
CA GLY A 60 -3.71 -11.30 12.50
C GLY A 60 -3.44 -10.08 13.36
N ILE A 61 -2.90 -10.36 14.52
CA ILE A 61 -2.52 -9.38 15.52
C ILE A 61 -1.08 -9.58 15.96
N GLY A 62 -0.39 -8.47 16.17
CA GLY A 62 0.85 -8.38 16.92
C GLY A 62 0.53 -8.02 18.36
N ILE A 63 1.17 -8.68 19.31
CA ILE A 63 1.01 -8.48 20.75
C ILE A 63 2.37 -8.14 21.34
N ILE A 64 2.43 -7.18 22.24
CA ILE A 64 3.62 -6.83 23.01
C ILE A 64 3.26 -6.95 24.48
N GLU A 65 3.94 -7.84 25.19
CA GLU A 65 3.81 -8.00 26.63
C GLU A 65 4.69 -6.97 27.35
N MET A 66 4.07 -6.01 28.02
CA MET A 66 4.74 -4.89 28.67
C MET A 66 5.52 -5.33 29.91
N ASP A 67 5.00 -6.32 30.64
CA ASP A 67 5.63 -6.84 31.86
C ASP A 67 6.76 -7.85 31.59
N ASN A 68 6.83 -8.40 30.36
CA ASN A 68 7.77 -9.45 29.99
C ASN A 68 8.89 -8.94 29.06
N ASN A 69 9.56 -7.86 29.48
CA ASN A 69 10.64 -7.21 28.73
C ASN A 69 10.24 -6.82 27.27
N GLY A 70 8.95 -6.57 27.02
CA GLY A 70 8.45 -6.26 25.69
C GLY A 70 8.45 -7.44 24.72
N ARG A 71 8.29 -8.69 25.22
CA ARG A 71 8.18 -9.89 24.37
C ARG A 71 7.09 -9.68 23.32
N MET A 72 7.42 -10.00 22.07
CA MET A 72 6.54 -9.79 20.92
C MET A 72 5.98 -11.13 20.44
N VAL A 73 4.67 -11.18 20.22
CA VAL A 73 3.95 -12.37 19.76
C VAL A 73 3.10 -12.01 18.54
N GLN A 74 2.95 -12.94 17.61
CA GLN A 74 2.04 -12.80 16.47
C GLN A 74 1.06 -13.96 16.45
N LEU A 75 -0.24 -13.67 16.34
CA LEU A 75 -1.29 -14.68 16.22
C LEU A 75 -2.17 -14.38 15.00
N LEU A 76 -2.51 -15.41 14.23
CA LEU A 76 -3.39 -15.26 13.06
C LEU A 76 -4.85 -15.22 13.47
N THR A 77 -5.59 -14.27 12.91
CA THR A 77 -7.05 -14.21 13.00
C THR A 77 -7.73 -14.94 11.86
N ASP A 78 -6.99 -15.44 10.87
CA ASP A 78 -7.53 -16.24 9.79
C ASP A 78 -7.91 -17.65 10.24
N GLU A 79 -8.68 -18.35 9.41
CA GLU A 79 -9.10 -19.74 9.60
C GLU A 79 -8.75 -20.57 8.35
N PRO A 80 -8.63 -21.91 8.46
CA PRO A 80 -8.48 -22.76 7.29
C PRO A 80 -9.60 -22.52 6.27
N ASN A 81 -9.24 -22.03 5.08
CA ASN A 81 -10.14 -21.70 3.97
C ASN A 81 -11.04 -20.46 4.16
N ALA A 82 -10.85 -19.67 5.22
CA ALA A 82 -11.58 -18.43 5.45
C ALA A 82 -10.64 -17.36 6.00
N TYR A 83 -10.24 -16.42 5.14
CA TYR A 83 -9.34 -15.35 5.51
C TYR A 83 -10.13 -14.07 5.74
N TYR A 84 -9.68 -13.30 6.73
CA TYR A 84 -10.31 -12.06 7.15
C TYR A 84 -9.34 -10.92 6.85
N SER A 85 -9.27 -10.56 5.57
CA SER A 85 -8.29 -9.62 5.06
C SER A 85 -8.47 -8.18 5.55
N ASP A 86 -7.36 -7.45 5.48
CA ASP A 86 -7.25 -6.03 5.82
C ASP A 86 -7.80 -5.66 7.21
N PRO A 87 -7.27 -6.28 8.30
CA PRO A 87 -7.60 -5.90 9.66
C PRO A 87 -7.15 -4.44 9.90
N PHE A 88 -8.10 -3.57 10.19
CA PHE A 88 -7.87 -2.12 10.20
C PHE A 88 -7.79 -1.54 11.61
N ASP A 89 -8.84 -1.69 12.41
CA ASP A 89 -8.89 -1.14 13.77
C ASP A 89 -9.03 -2.25 14.82
N ILE A 90 -8.63 -1.93 16.05
CA ILE A 90 -8.74 -2.79 17.23
C ILE A 90 -9.13 -1.97 18.45
N VAL A 91 -10.15 -2.41 19.19
CA VAL A 91 -10.57 -1.82 20.48
C VAL A 91 -10.76 -2.89 21.53
N ILE A 92 -10.48 -2.55 22.79
CA ILE A 92 -10.52 -3.47 23.93
C ILE A 92 -11.60 -3.01 24.91
N THR A 93 -12.38 -3.96 25.44
CA THR A 93 -13.43 -3.68 26.42
C THR A 93 -12.87 -3.07 27.71
N PRO A 94 -13.62 -2.22 28.43
CA PRO A 94 -13.15 -1.60 29.67
C PRO A 94 -12.71 -2.60 30.75
N ASP A 95 -13.27 -3.81 30.75
CA ASP A 95 -12.89 -4.90 31.64
C ASP A 95 -11.59 -5.65 31.21
N GLY A 96 -11.05 -5.35 30.03
CA GLY A 96 -9.85 -5.95 29.47
C GLY A 96 -9.98 -7.42 29.04
N GLN A 97 -11.21 -7.94 28.94
CA GLN A 97 -11.46 -9.35 28.64
C GLN A 97 -11.66 -9.64 27.15
N ARG A 98 -12.17 -8.69 26.37
CA ARG A 98 -12.43 -8.86 24.93
C ARG A 98 -11.79 -7.77 24.09
N ALA A 99 -11.43 -8.13 22.87
CA ALA A 99 -11.10 -7.15 21.83
C ALA A 99 -12.00 -7.33 20.61
N PHE A 100 -12.23 -6.25 19.88
CA PHE A 100 -12.94 -6.25 18.60
C PHE A 100 -12.01 -5.77 17.52
N ILE A 101 -11.95 -6.50 16.40
CA ILE A 101 -11.09 -6.18 15.25
C ILE A 101 -11.96 -6.02 14.01
N SER A 102 -11.83 -4.91 13.30
CA SER A 102 -12.52 -4.71 12.01
C SER A 102 -11.71 -5.29 10.87
N HIS A 103 -12.33 -6.09 10.01
CA HIS A 103 -11.72 -6.61 8.79
C HIS A 103 -12.33 -5.93 7.58
N SER A 104 -11.65 -4.89 7.11
CA SER A 104 -12.20 -3.95 6.13
C SER A 104 -12.31 -4.53 4.72
N GLY A 105 -11.57 -5.62 4.44
CA GLY A 105 -11.58 -6.33 3.17
C GLY A 105 -12.71 -7.37 3.04
N VAL A 106 -13.35 -7.77 4.15
CA VAL A 106 -14.38 -8.84 4.14
C VAL A 106 -15.68 -8.47 4.84
N ASP A 107 -15.79 -7.24 5.36
CA ASP A 107 -17.01 -6.73 6.01
C ASP A 107 -17.40 -7.48 7.30
N PHE A 108 -16.41 -7.83 8.14
CA PHE A 108 -16.62 -8.49 9.43
C PHE A 108 -15.93 -7.79 10.59
N ILE A 109 -16.50 -7.94 11.79
CA ILE A 109 -15.83 -7.73 13.08
C ILE A 109 -15.49 -9.08 13.71
N SER A 110 -14.27 -9.23 14.20
CA SER A 110 -13.85 -10.39 14.97
C SER A 110 -13.86 -10.09 16.45
N VAL A 111 -14.40 -11.00 17.24
CA VAL A 111 -14.48 -10.91 18.70
C VAL A 111 -13.41 -11.83 19.30
N ILE A 112 -12.47 -11.22 20.00
CA ILE A 112 -11.27 -11.85 20.54
C ILE A 112 -11.40 -12.00 22.05
N ASP A 113 -11.15 -13.20 22.57
CA ASP A 113 -11.01 -13.45 24.01
C ASP A 113 -9.56 -13.26 24.45
N LEU A 114 -9.31 -12.19 25.21
CA LEU A 114 -7.98 -11.82 25.68
C LEU A 114 -7.49 -12.69 26.84
N ASN A 115 -8.39 -13.30 27.62
CA ASN A 115 -7.99 -14.22 28.69
C ASN A 115 -7.41 -15.49 28.08
N THR A 116 -8.07 -16.01 27.03
CA THR A 116 -7.56 -17.17 26.32
C THR A 116 -6.22 -16.88 25.62
N ILE A 117 -6.03 -15.67 25.08
CA ILE A 117 -4.73 -15.25 24.54
C ILE A 117 -3.65 -15.25 25.62
N ARG A 118 -3.92 -14.66 26.80
CA ARG A 118 -2.95 -14.65 27.91
C ARG A 118 -2.51 -16.06 28.28
N THR A 119 -3.46 -16.97 28.48
CA THR A 119 -3.16 -18.38 28.78
C THR A 119 -2.43 -19.09 27.64
N LEU A 120 -2.71 -18.74 26.39
CA LEU A 120 -2.07 -19.33 25.21
C LEU A 120 -0.58 -18.97 25.12
N ILE A 121 -0.21 -17.72 25.47
CA ILE A 121 1.17 -17.21 25.31
C ILE A 121 1.99 -17.30 26.60
N GLU A 122 1.33 -17.52 27.74
CA GLU A 122 1.98 -17.71 29.03
C GLU A 122 2.88 -18.97 29.00
N GLY A 123 4.16 -18.80 29.32
CA GLY A 123 5.13 -19.89 29.32
C GLY A 123 5.51 -20.44 27.94
N ALA A 124 4.89 -19.99 26.85
CA ALA A 124 5.21 -20.43 25.50
C ALA A 124 6.65 -20.08 25.12
N THR A 125 7.34 -21.06 24.54
CA THR A 125 8.72 -20.92 24.05
C THR A 125 8.76 -20.10 22.75
N PRO A 126 9.91 -19.51 22.38
CA PRO A 126 10.04 -18.80 21.11
C PRO A 126 9.69 -19.64 19.87
N GLU A 127 10.00 -20.95 19.88
CA GLU A 127 9.69 -21.88 18.79
C GLU A 127 8.18 -22.15 18.65
N GLU A 128 7.47 -22.26 19.77
CA GLU A 128 6.01 -22.37 19.78
C GLU A 128 5.35 -21.09 19.26
N LEU A 129 5.84 -19.92 19.68
CA LEU A 129 5.32 -18.63 19.24
C LEU A 129 5.54 -18.40 17.74
N ASP A 130 6.69 -18.81 17.20
CA ASP A 130 6.93 -18.81 15.75
C ASP A 130 5.94 -19.72 15.03
N THR A 131 5.70 -20.93 15.55
CA THR A 131 4.70 -21.86 15.01
C THR A 131 3.30 -21.25 15.03
N TYR A 132 2.88 -20.64 16.15
CA TYR A 132 1.57 -20.00 16.28
C TYR A 132 1.36 -18.88 15.27
N SER A 133 2.41 -18.13 14.95
CA SER A 133 2.34 -17.05 13.98
C SER A 133 1.94 -17.54 12.58
N HIS A 134 2.16 -18.82 12.25
CA HIS A 134 1.84 -19.42 10.96
C HIS A 134 0.60 -20.33 10.99
N HIS A 135 0.02 -20.57 12.16
CA HIS A 135 -0.96 -21.63 12.35
C HIS A 135 -2.40 -21.12 12.17
N LEU A 136 -3.01 -21.32 10.99
CA LEU A 136 -4.39 -20.89 10.70
C LEU A 136 -5.45 -21.42 11.69
N GLY A 137 -5.26 -22.60 12.27
CA GLY A 137 -6.21 -23.14 13.25
C GLY A 137 -6.13 -22.49 14.64
N ILE A 138 -5.16 -21.59 14.89
CA ILE A 138 -4.93 -21.05 16.24
C ILE A 138 -6.05 -20.09 16.65
N SER A 139 -6.63 -19.40 15.67
CA SER A 139 -7.77 -18.50 15.82
C SER A 139 -8.97 -19.17 16.51
N SER A 140 -9.22 -20.46 16.24
CA SER A 140 -10.32 -21.22 16.85
C SER A 140 -10.27 -21.27 18.39
N ARG A 141 -9.10 -21.02 18.99
CA ARG A 141 -8.96 -20.99 20.45
C ARG A 141 -9.47 -19.70 21.06
N TYR A 142 -9.34 -18.57 20.38
CA TYR A 142 -9.52 -17.26 20.98
C TYR A 142 -10.46 -16.32 20.21
N VAL A 143 -10.78 -16.62 18.94
CA VAL A 143 -11.81 -15.91 18.19
C VAL A 143 -13.15 -16.56 18.53
N THR A 144 -13.99 -15.83 19.26
CA THR A 144 -15.26 -16.33 19.80
C THR A 144 -16.43 -16.10 18.86
N LYS A 145 -16.37 -15.07 18.00
CA LYS A 145 -17.43 -14.71 17.07
C LYS A 145 -16.92 -13.87 15.90
N ARG A 146 -17.58 -14.01 14.75
CA ARG A 146 -17.52 -13.07 13.62
C ARG A 146 -18.88 -12.41 13.47
N ILE A 147 -18.90 -11.09 13.43
CA ILE A 147 -20.13 -10.29 13.30
C ILE A 147 -20.12 -9.65 11.91
N PRO A 148 -21.06 -9.99 11.02
CA PRO A 148 -21.15 -9.35 9.71
C PRO A 148 -21.53 -7.87 9.86
N THR A 149 -21.01 -7.05 8.95
CA THR A 149 -21.24 -5.60 8.91
C THR A 149 -21.62 -5.16 7.49
N GLY A 150 -21.89 -3.88 7.31
CA GLY A 150 -21.90 -3.22 6.01
C GLY A 150 -20.49 -3.00 5.45
N ALA A 151 -20.44 -2.39 4.27
CA ALA A 151 -19.21 -2.32 3.47
C ALA A 151 -18.08 -1.50 4.12
N ASN A 152 -16.89 -2.11 4.14
CA ASN A 152 -15.61 -1.56 4.59
C ASN A 152 -15.64 -1.03 6.03
N PRO A 153 -15.86 -1.89 7.04
CA PRO A 153 -15.78 -1.51 8.44
C PRO A 153 -14.33 -1.13 8.76
N LYS A 154 -14.12 0.09 9.24
CA LYS A 154 -12.79 0.59 9.62
C LYS A 154 -12.77 1.03 11.08
N GLY A 155 -13.08 2.30 11.35
CA GLY A 155 -12.99 2.83 12.71
C GLY A 155 -13.95 2.15 13.68
N LEU A 156 -13.45 1.85 14.87
CA LEU A 156 -14.18 1.23 15.98
C LEU A 156 -14.11 2.14 17.22
N VAL A 157 -15.20 2.18 17.98
CA VAL A 157 -15.18 2.79 19.32
C VAL A 157 -16.19 2.11 20.23
N LEU A 158 -15.82 1.88 21.48
CA LEU A 158 -16.71 1.34 22.51
C LEU A 158 -17.38 2.46 23.29
N SER A 159 -18.61 2.22 23.74
CA SER A 159 -19.23 3.06 24.77
C SER A 159 -18.42 2.98 26.07
N PRO A 160 -18.47 4.01 26.94
CA PRO A 160 -17.71 4.01 28.19
C PRO A 160 -18.00 2.84 29.14
N ASP A 161 -19.24 2.34 29.12
CA ASP A 161 -19.69 1.15 29.85
C ASP A 161 -19.27 -0.17 29.17
N GLY A 162 -18.89 -0.12 27.89
CA GLY A 162 -18.51 -1.29 27.09
C GLY A 162 -19.69 -2.07 26.50
N ASP A 163 -20.93 -1.64 26.71
CA ASP A 163 -22.15 -2.37 26.27
C ASP A 163 -22.38 -2.29 24.76
N TYR A 164 -21.82 -1.27 24.10
CA TYR A 164 -21.99 -1.02 22.68
C TYR A 164 -20.66 -0.77 21.96
N LEU A 165 -20.50 -1.43 20.82
CA LEU A 165 -19.46 -1.15 19.84
C LEU A 165 -20.07 -0.36 18.67
N TYR A 166 -19.48 0.79 18.36
CA TYR A 166 -19.82 1.58 17.18
C TYR A 166 -18.81 1.30 16.08
N VAL A 167 -19.30 0.95 14.90
CA VAL A 167 -18.50 0.58 13.73
C VAL A 167 -18.75 1.57 12.60
N ALA A 168 -17.70 2.23 12.12
CA ALA A 168 -17.77 3.07 10.94
C ALA A 168 -17.73 2.21 9.67
N GLU A 169 -18.88 2.00 9.04
CA GLU A 169 -19.03 1.26 7.79
C GLU A 169 -18.85 2.23 6.61
N ARG A 170 -17.57 2.52 6.31
CA ARG A 170 -17.15 3.68 5.52
C ARG A 170 -17.77 3.71 4.13
N LEU A 171 -17.89 2.56 3.47
CA LEU A 171 -18.42 2.50 2.10
C LEU A 171 -19.94 2.30 2.05
N GLU A 172 -20.58 2.13 3.20
CA GLU A 172 -22.03 2.09 3.39
C GLU A 172 -22.61 3.42 3.93
N ASP A 173 -21.76 4.41 4.25
CA ASP A 173 -22.14 5.72 4.79
C ASP A 173 -23.02 5.63 6.05
N ARG A 174 -22.72 4.68 6.94
CA ARG A 174 -23.47 4.48 8.18
C ARG A 174 -22.59 4.02 9.34
N ILE A 175 -23.13 4.13 10.55
CA ILE A 175 -22.53 3.58 11.77
C ILE A 175 -23.38 2.41 12.25
N ALA A 176 -22.81 1.21 12.32
CA ALA A 176 -23.45 0.10 13.00
C ALA A 176 -23.21 0.20 14.51
N VAL A 177 -24.25 -0.07 15.29
CA VAL A 177 -24.20 -0.18 16.75
C VAL A 177 -24.41 -1.64 17.10
N ILE A 178 -23.37 -2.28 17.59
CA ILE A 178 -23.32 -3.69 17.96
C ILE A 178 -23.42 -3.79 19.48
N SER A 179 -24.29 -4.66 19.98
CA SER A 179 -24.30 -5.02 21.41
C SER A 179 -23.13 -5.95 21.70
N THR A 180 -22.31 -5.63 22.69
CA THR A 180 -21.15 -6.46 23.06
C THR A 180 -21.54 -7.71 23.85
N ASP A 181 -22.72 -7.73 24.48
CA ASP A 181 -23.27 -8.92 25.12
C ASP A 181 -23.85 -9.91 24.11
N LYS A 182 -24.69 -9.41 23.18
CA LYS A 182 -25.36 -10.25 22.19
C LYS A 182 -24.47 -10.58 20.98
N LEU A 183 -23.42 -9.80 20.77
CA LEU A 183 -22.52 -9.89 19.62
C LEU A 183 -23.26 -9.81 18.27
N GLU A 184 -24.20 -8.87 18.20
CA GLU A 184 -25.01 -8.60 17.00
C GLU A 184 -25.32 -7.11 16.87
N THR A 185 -25.57 -6.67 15.63
CA THR A 185 -26.00 -5.30 15.32
C THR A 185 -27.42 -5.08 15.85
N VAL A 186 -27.57 -4.13 16.78
CA VAL A 186 -28.86 -3.78 17.40
C VAL A 186 -29.45 -2.50 16.84
N LYS A 187 -28.62 -1.65 16.22
CA LYS A 187 -29.04 -0.40 15.61
C LYS A 187 -28.08 0.01 14.50
N THR A 188 -28.57 0.80 13.57
CA THR A 188 -27.77 1.43 12.52
C THR A 188 -28.11 2.90 12.45
N LEU A 189 -27.09 3.75 12.33
CA LEU A 189 -27.20 5.20 12.21
C LEU A 189 -26.78 5.61 10.80
N ASP A 190 -27.72 6.11 10.01
CA ASP A 190 -27.46 6.63 8.67
C ASP A 190 -26.73 7.98 8.75
N LEU A 191 -25.69 8.16 7.94
CA LEU A 191 -24.93 9.41 7.85
C LEU A 191 -25.31 10.26 6.62
N GLY A 192 -26.33 9.86 5.85
CA GLY A 192 -26.83 10.63 4.71
C GLY A 192 -26.00 10.41 3.44
N GLY A 193 -25.65 9.16 3.15
CA GLY A 193 -24.98 8.76 1.90
C GLY A 193 -25.80 9.07 0.64
N PRO A 194 -25.20 8.93 -0.57
CA PRO A 194 -25.92 9.16 -1.81
C PRO A 194 -27.07 8.14 -1.96
N SER A 195 -28.24 8.61 -2.39
CA SER A 195 -29.43 7.75 -2.58
C SER A 195 -29.25 6.68 -3.67
N ARG A 196 -28.22 6.83 -4.51
CA ARG A 196 -27.83 5.88 -5.55
C ARG A 196 -26.33 5.68 -5.54
N ILE A 197 -25.89 4.43 -5.61
CA ILE A 197 -24.49 4.09 -5.84
C ILE A 197 -24.13 4.39 -7.30
N THR A 198 -23.15 5.28 -7.49
CA THR A 198 -22.56 5.55 -8.81
C THR A 198 -21.64 4.42 -9.23
N VAL A 199 -21.34 4.31 -10.52
CA VAL A 199 -20.41 3.30 -11.08
C VAL A 199 -19.04 3.38 -10.40
N ALA A 200 -18.45 4.57 -10.26
CA ALA A 200 -17.18 4.75 -9.56
C ALA A 200 -17.26 4.39 -8.06
N ARG A 201 -18.39 4.64 -7.38
CA ARG A 201 -18.57 4.23 -5.98
C ARG A 201 -18.70 2.71 -5.84
N MET A 202 -19.34 2.03 -6.80
CA MET A 202 -19.34 0.58 -6.86
C MET A 202 -17.92 0.04 -7.08
N GLY A 203 -17.15 0.64 -7.98
CA GLY A 203 -15.74 0.29 -8.19
C GLY A 203 -14.90 0.43 -6.94
N ARG A 204 -15.12 1.49 -6.16
CA ARG A 204 -14.48 1.67 -4.86
C ARG A 204 -14.83 0.56 -3.87
N ARG A 205 -16.07 0.07 -3.86
CA ARG A 205 -16.47 -1.08 -3.01
C ARG A 205 -15.73 -2.34 -3.43
N ILE A 206 -15.69 -2.64 -4.73
CA ILE A 206 -14.97 -3.80 -5.29
C ILE A 206 -13.47 -3.71 -4.95
N PHE A 207 -12.86 -2.53 -5.12
CA PHE A 207 -11.45 -2.30 -4.82
C PHE A 207 -11.06 -2.60 -3.36
N ASN A 208 -11.97 -2.30 -2.42
CA ASN A 208 -11.74 -2.48 -0.98
C ASN A 208 -12.31 -3.79 -0.44
N ASN A 209 -12.73 -4.72 -1.30
CA ASN A 209 -13.36 -5.96 -0.89
C ASN A 209 -12.63 -7.16 -1.53
N SER A 210 -12.30 -8.13 -0.70
CA SER A 210 -11.56 -9.35 -1.06
C SER A 210 -12.49 -10.51 -1.42
N GLY A 211 -13.82 -10.32 -1.34
CA GLY A 211 -14.88 -11.31 -1.61
C GLY A 211 -14.94 -11.87 -3.03
N GLY A 212 -14.00 -11.50 -3.89
CA GLY A 212 -13.78 -12.02 -5.23
C GLY A 212 -12.33 -12.48 -5.43
N THR A 213 -11.65 -12.93 -4.37
CA THR A 213 -10.32 -13.54 -4.45
C THR A 213 -10.29 -14.89 -3.74
N PHE A 214 -9.31 -15.72 -4.07
CA PHE A 214 -9.17 -17.06 -3.52
C PHE A 214 -9.16 -17.00 -2.00
N GLN A 215 -10.21 -17.55 -1.38
CA GLN A 215 -10.41 -17.61 0.07
C GLN A 215 -10.42 -16.24 0.78
N ASN A 216 -10.62 -15.14 0.03
CA ASN A 216 -10.62 -13.75 0.51
C ASN A 216 -9.28 -13.28 1.12
N GLN A 217 -8.16 -13.85 0.66
CA GLN A 217 -6.83 -13.58 1.23
C GLN A 217 -6.36 -12.13 1.06
N TYR A 218 -6.83 -11.42 0.04
CA TYR A 218 -6.44 -10.03 -0.21
C TYR A 218 -7.39 -9.43 -1.25
N GLY A 219 -7.46 -8.10 -1.29
CA GLY A 219 -8.16 -7.33 -2.32
C GLY A 219 -7.19 -6.40 -3.04
N CYS A 220 -7.70 -5.52 -3.90
CA CYS A 220 -6.86 -4.50 -4.52
C CYS A 220 -6.25 -3.58 -3.46
N TYR A 221 -7.03 -3.20 -2.43
CA TYR A 221 -6.57 -2.37 -1.30
C TYR A 221 -5.39 -2.98 -0.54
N THR A 222 -5.28 -4.31 -0.46
CA THR A 222 -4.22 -4.96 0.32
C THR A 222 -2.83 -4.64 -0.24
N CYS A 223 -2.65 -4.73 -1.56
CA CYS A 223 -1.40 -4.29 -2.21
C CYS A 223 -1.38 -2.78 -2.49
N HIS A 224 -2.56 -2.19 -2.68
CA HIS A 224 -2.71 -0.77 -2.98
C HIS A 224 -3.43 0.00 -1.87
N PRO A 225 -2.87 0.06 -0.64
CA PRO A 225 -3.50 0.75 0.48
C PRO A 225 -3.61 2.24 0.16
N ASP A 226 -4.76 2.83 0.50
CA ASP A 226 -5.14 4.20 0.10
C ASP A 226 -4.93 4.48 -1.40
N ALA A 227 -5.12 3.44 -2.22
CA ALA A 227 -4.91 3.45 -3.66
C ALA A 227 -3.48 3.85 -4.10
N HIS A 228 -2.52 3.65 -3.21
CA HIS A 228 -1.10 3.85 -3.45
C HIS A 228 -0.39 2.49 -3.56
N GLU A 229 0.87 2.42 -3.15
CA GLU A 229 1.65 1.19 -3.06
C GLU A 229 1.90 0.82 -1.59
N ASP A 230 2.04 -0.47 -1.34
CA ASP A 230 2.33 -1.06 -0.03
C ASP A 230 3.83 -1.06 0.32
N GLY A 231 4.69 -0.71 -0.63
CA GLY A 231 6.15 -0.77 -0.51
C GLY A 231 6.71 -2.19 -0.55
N LEU A 232 5.93 -3.17 -1.03
CA LEU A 232 6.35 -4.57 -1.17
C LEU A 232 6.64 -4.92 -2.63
N VAL A 233 7.50 -5.93 -2.79
CA VAL A 233 7.89 -6.48 -4.08
C VAL A 233 7.35 -7.89 -4.18
N TYR A 234 6.70 -8.19 -5.30
CA TYR A 234 6.03 -9.46 -5.51
C TYR A 234 6.57 -10.21 -6.72
N ASN A 235 6.59 -11.53 -6.59
CA ASN A 235 6.59 -12.43 -7.72
C ASN A 235 5.19 -13.04 -7.86
N MET A 236 4.39 -12.53 -8.80
CA MET A 236 2.97 -12.90 -8.90
C MET A 236 2.68 -13.88 -10.06
N ALA A 237 3.68 -14.30 -10.83
CA ALA A 237 3.45 -15.02 -12.09
C ALA A 237 3.87 -16.50 -11.99
N GLY A 238 2.90 -17.43 -12.07
CA GLY A 238 3.15 -18.87 -11.94
C GLY A 238 4.32 -19.40 -12.79
N LYS A 239 4.30 -19.18 -14.11
CA LYS A 239 5.36 -19.69 -15.00
C LYS A 239 6.73 -19.02 -14.83
N ASP A 240 6.78 -17.83 -14.23
CA ASP A 240 7.99 -17.01 -14.10
C ASP A 240 8.39 -16.88 -12.62
N MET A 241 8.03 -17.87 -11.79
CA MET A 241 8.29 -17.81 -10.35
C MET A 241 9.78 -17.80 -10.04
N GLY A 242 10.21 -16.81 -9.26
CA GLY A 242 11.62 -16.47 -9.02
C GLY A 242 12.24 -15.52 -10.05
N ARG A 243 11.50 -15.10 -11.09
CA ARG A 243 11.91 -14.15 -12.14
C ARG A 243 10.99 -12.94 -12.20
N ASN A 244 11.43 -11.84 -12.80
CA ASN A 244 10.60 -10.64 -13.05
C ASN A 244 9.90 -10.11 -11.79
N LEU A 245 10.67 -9.89 -10.72
CA LEU A 245 10.13 -9.29 -9.51
C LEU A 245 9.54 -7.91 -9.82
N ALA A 246 8.36 -7.64 -9.27
CA ALA A 246 7.62 -6.43 -9.53
C ALA A 246 7.30 -5.72 -8.22
N ASN A 247 7.87 -4.54 -8.06
CA ASN A 247 7.47 -3.56 -7.07
C ASN A 247 6.05 -3.08 -7.37
N THR A 248 5.23 -2.91 -6.34
CA THR A 248 3.87 -2.41 -6.52
C THR A 248 3.90 -0.98 -7.05
N GLN A 249 3.11 -0.65 -8.08
CA GLN A 249 3.03 0.70 -8.62
C GLN A 249 1.82 1.45 -8.05
N THR A 250 1.95 2.75 -7.81
CA THR A 250 0.81 3.59 -7.43
C THR A 250 -0.32 3.57 -8.47
N LEU A 251 -1.58 3.64 -8.00
CA LEU A 251 -2.77 3.80 -8.85
C LEU A 251 -3.28 5.25 -8.92
N ARG A 252 -2.53 6.21 -8.37
CA ARG A 252 -2.94 7.63 -8.32
C ARG A 252 -2.70 8.31 -9.67
N ASP A 253 -3.73 8.94 -10.20
CA ASP A 253 -3.72 9.67 -11.48
C ASP A 253 -3.17 8.88 -12.69
N ILE A 254 -3.39 7.56 -12.70
CA ILE A 254 -2.92 6.71 -13.81
C ILE A 254 -3.86 6.67 -15.03
N GLY A 255 -5.00 7.36 -14.95
CA GLY A 255 -6.07 7.26 -15.96
C GLY A 255 -5.66 7.70 -17.37
N ASP A 256 -4.74 8.65 -17.46
CA ASP A 256 -4.31 9.28 -18.73
C ASP A 256 -2.88 8.89 -19.16
N ILE A 257 -2.28 7.90 -18.50
CA ILE A 257 -0.89 7.48 -18.75
C ILE A 257 -0.71 6.00 -19.13
N PRO A 258 -1.44 5.47 -20.15
CA PRO A 258 -1.13 4.14 -20.68
C PRO A 258 0.24 4.17 -21.41
N PRO A 259 0.98 3.05 -21.47
CA PRO A 259 0.59 1.71 -21.03
C PRO A 259 0.81 1.45 -19.53
N TYR A 260 0.39 0.28 -19.08
CA TYR A 260 0.44 -0.17 -17.68
C TYR A 260 1.36 -1.38 -17.51
N LYS A 261 1.75 -1.60 -16.25
CA LYS A 261 2.87 -2.45 -15.77
C LYS A 261 4.24 -1.86 -16.07
N TRP A 262 5.21 -2.27 -15.27
CA TRP A 262 6.63 -1.99 -15.49
C TRP A 262 7.13 -2.24 -16.91
N ASN A 263 6.58 -3.21 -17.63
CA ASN A 263 7.01 -3.54 -19.01
C ASN A 263 6.14 -2.93 -20.12
N GLY A 264 5.15 -2.10 -19.78
CA GLY A 264 4.27 -1.42 -20.73
C GLY A 264 3.42 -2.35 -21.62
N LYS A 265 3.27 -3.64 -21.28
CA LYS A 265 2.54 -4.60 -22.17
C LYS A 265 1.02 -4.43 -22.12
N ASN A 266 0.49 -3.71 -21.13
CA ASN A 266 -0.95 -3.57 -20.95
C ASN A 266 -1.43 -2.19 -21.38
N SER A 267 -2.17 -2.14 -22.49
CA SER A 267 -2.63 -0.88 -23.10
C SER A 267 -3.83 -0.25 -22.39
N SER A 268 -4.49 -0.95 -21.47
CA SER A 268 -5.68 -0.47 -20.75
C SER A 268 -5.80 -1.18 -19.39
N ILE A 269 -6.52 -0.55 -18.45
CA ILE A 269 -6.88 -1.19 -17.18
C ILE A 269 -7.76 -2.42 -17.41
N TYR A 270 -8.64 -2.42 -18.43
CA TYR A 270 -9.39 -3.61 -18.85
C TYR A 270 -8.50 -4.81 -19.18
N LYS A 271 -7.33 -4.57 -19.78
CA LYS A 271 -6.35 -5.64 -20.06
C LYS A 271 -5.55 -6.02 -18.82
N GLN A 272 -5.32 -5.07 -17.92
CA GLN A 272 -4.64 -5.28 -16.63
C GLN A 272 -5.48 -6.15 -15.70
N ASP A 273 -6.76 -5.82 -15.51
CA ASP A 273 -7.66 -6.38 -14.48
C ASP A 273 -8.73 -7.32 -15.06
N GLY A 274 -8.69 -7.59 -16.37
CA GLY A 274 -9.61 -8.52 -17.05
C GLY A 274 -9.31 -10.00 -16.78
N MET A 275 -9.84 -10.93 -17.58
CA MET A 275 -9.79 -12.39 -17.33
C MET A 275 -8.40 -12.98 -16.98
N ARG A 276 -7.32 -12.41 -17.52
CA ARG A 276 -5.96 -12.88 -17.20
C ARG A 276 -5.57 -12.55 -15.75
N PHE A 277 -6.02 -11.41 -15.23
CA PHE A 277 -5.84 -11.02 -13.84
C PHE A 277 -6.46 -12.04 -12.90
N SER A 278 -7.71 -12.46 -13.18
CA SER A 278 -8.39 -13.42 -12.33
C SER A 278 -7.76 -14.81 -12.36
N THR A 279 -7.19 -15.21 -13.50
CA THR A 279 -6.47 -16.49 -13.60
C THR A 279 -5.18 -16.50 -12.76
N ILE A 280 -4.44 -15.40 -12.75
CA ILE A 280 -3.07 -15.36 -12.21
C ILE A 280 -3.06 -14.89 -10.75
N LEU A 281 -3.85 -13.86 -10.44
CA LEU A 281 -3.82 -13.21 -9.14
C LEU A 281 -5.01 -13.65 -8.27
N THR A 282 -6.24 -13.22 -8.60
CA THR A 282 -7.39 -13.48 -7.70
C THR A 282 -7.77 -14.95 -7.63
N ARG A 283 -7.44 -15.75 -8.65
CA ARG A 283 -7.63 -17.22 -8.74
C ARG A 283 -9.05 -17.66 -8.44
N THR A 284 -9.96 -16.88 -8.97
CA THR A 284 -11.39 -17.14 -8.97
C THR A 284 -11.96 -16.65 -10.31
N GLU A 285 -13.28 -16.59 -10.39
CA GLU A 285 -14.00 -16.06 -11.54
C GLU A 285 -13.53 -14.63 -11.88
N ALA A 286 -13.53 -14.32 -13.18
CA ALA A 286 -13.27 -12.96 -13.62
C ALA A 286 -14.40 -12.03 -13.15
N PHE A 287 -14.07 -10.76 -12.93
CA PHE A 287 -15.09 -9.73 -12.79
C PHE A 287 -16.03 -9.78 -14.00
N ASP A 288 -17.33 -9.70 -13.73
CA ASP A 288 -18.29 -9.46 -14.80
C ASP A 288 -18.06 -8.05 -15.41
N TYR A 289 -18.71 -7.77 -16.54
CA TYR A 289 -18.49 -6.52 -17.25
C TYR A 289 -18.88 -5.29 -16.42
N ASP A 290 -19.95 -5.37 -15.62
CA ASP A 290 -20.41 -4.25 -14.81
C ASP A 290 -19.45 -3.98 -13.64
N GLN A 291 -18.92 -5.04 -13.02
CA GLN A 291 -17.90 -4.97 -11.98
C GLN A 291 -16.59 -4.40 -12.52
N LEU A 292 -16.15 -4.87 -13.69
CA LEU A 292 -14.92 -4.39 -14.32
C LEU A 292 -15.06 -2.93 -14.75
N ASP A 293 -16.18 -2.53 -15.35
CA ASP A 293 -16.47 -1.13 -15.68
C ASP A 293 -16.48 -0.26 -14.44
N ALA A 294 -17.08 -0.73 -13.35
CA ALA A 294 -17.07 -0.03 -12.08
C ALA A 294 -15.66 0.15 -11.53
N LEU A 295 -14.87 -0.93 -11.47
CA LEU A 295 -13.49 -0.91 -10.99
C LEU A 295 -12.62 0.03 -11.84
N VAL A 296 -12.69 -0.08 -13.17
CA VAL A 296 -11.97 0.79 -14.10
C VAL A 296 -12.37 2.24 -13.89
N ALA A 297 -13.67 2.54 -13.81
CA ALA A 297 -14.16 3.89 -13.56
C ALA A 297 -13.60 4.47 -12.26
N TYR A 298 -13.54 3.69 -11.19
CA TYR A 298 -12.92 4.13 -9.94
C TYR A 298 -11.42 4.39 -10.11
N ILE A 299 -10.69 3.48 -10.77
CA ILE A 299 -9.23 3.61 -10.94
C ILE A 299 -8.86 4.85 -11.76
N VAL A 300 -9.53 5.05 -12.90
CA VAL A 300 -9.15 6.11 -13.84
C VAL A 300 -9.68 7.49 -13.45
N THR A 301 -10.80 7.57 -12.71
CA THR A 301 -11.43 8.85 -12.35
C THR A 301 -11.35 9.20 -10.87
N GLY A 302 -11.34 8.19 -9.99
CA GLY A 302 -11.57 8.34 -8.56
C GLY A 302 -10.29 8.44 -7.71
N ILE A 303 -9.13 8.05 -8.25
CA ILE A 303 -7.88 8.06 -7.51
C ILE A 303 -7.00 9.24 -7.95
N LYS A 304 -6.86 10.21 -7.05
CA LYS A 304 -6.07 11.43 -7.25
C LYS A 304 -4.86 11.47 -6.33
N ASN A 305 -3.79 12.12 -6.79
CA ASN A 305 -2.64 12.42 -5.97
C ASN A 305 -3.03 13.38 -4.83
N PRO A 306 -2.63 13.09 -3.58
CA PRO A 306 -2.78 14.04 -2.50
C PRO A 306 -1.86 15.26 -2.75
N PRO A 307 -2.13 16.41 -2.10
CA PRO A 307 -1.20 17.52 -2.10
C PRO A 307 0.19 17.06 -1.61
N ASN A 308 1.25 17.40 -2.35
CA ASN A 308 2.62 17.10 -1.95
C ASN A 308 2.98 17.92 -0.69
N LEU A 309 3.29 17.24 0.42
CA LEU A 309 3.59 17.88 1.71
C LEU A 309 5.05 18.33 1.85
N ARG A 310 5.95 17.87 0.96
CA ARG A 310 7.35 18.35 0.86
C ARG A 310 7.45 19.68 0.13
N TYR A 311 6.36 20.11 -0.48
CA TYR A 311 6.25 21.37 -1.17
C TYR A 311 5.74 22.47 -0.25
N ASN A 312 6.37 23.64 -0.34
CA ASN A 312 5.97 24.83 0.39
C ASN A 312 4.52 25.21 0.00
N PRO A 313 3.59 25.39 0.96
CA PRO A 313 2.18 25.69 0.67
C PRO A 313 1.95 26.89 -0.26
N ASN A 314 2.94 27.76 -0.41
CA ASN A 314 2.88 28.99 -1.20
C ASN A 314 3.20 28.84 -2.69
N GLY A 315 3.63 27.68 -3.18
CA GLY A 315 3.95 27.56 -4.61
C GLY A 315 5.43 27.71 -4.99
N GLU A 316 6.33 27.87 -4.01
CA GLU A 316 7.72 28.24 -4.30
C GLU A 316 8.70 27.10 -3.96
N LEU A 317 9.55 26.76 -4.93
CA LEU A 317 10.67 25.83 -4.72
C LEU A 317 11.70 26.45 -3.77
N THR A 318 12.28 25.63 -2.89
CA THR A 318 13.45 26.02 -2.09
C THR A 318 14.67 26.25 -2.99
N GLU A 319 15.72 26.90 -2.48
CA GLU A 319 16.94 27.11 -3.25
C GLU A 319 17.60 25.79 -3.70
N ALA A 320 17.54 24.75 -2.87
CA ALA A 320 18.00 23.41 -3.23
C ALA A 320 17.18 22.82 -4.38
N GLN A 321 15.84 22.89 -4.29
CA GLN A 321 14.94 22.42 -5.33
C GLN A 321 15.09 23.22 -6.64
N LYS A 322 15.38 24.52 -6.59
CA LYS A 322 15.68 25.32 -7.79
C LYS A 322 16.98 24.89 -8.47
N ARG A 323 18.03 24.58 -7.70
CA ARG A 323 19.29 24.03 -8.23
C ARG A 323 19.06 22.63 -8.80
N GLY A 324 18.32 21.79 -8.09
CA GLY A 324 17.90 20.46 -8.56
C GLY A 324 17.10 20.50 -9.86
N LYS A 325 16.17 21.46 -10.00
CA LYS A 325 15.45 21.69 -11.25
C LYS A 325 16.42 21.97 -12.39
N LYS A 326 17.44 22.80 -12.20
CA LYS A 326 18.44 23.04 -13.26
C LYS A 326 19.17 21.76 -13.67
N LEU A 327 19.48 20.88 -12.71
CA LEU A 327 20.13 19.60 -12.98
C LEU A 327 19.19 18.63 -13.73
N PHE A 328 17.92 18.56 -13.37
CA PHE A 328 16.93 17.71 -14.05
C PHE A 328 16.73 18.10 -15.53
N TYR A 329 16.80 19.40 -15.84
CA TYR A 329 16.63 19.93 -17.19
C TYR A 329 17.96 20.15 -17.95
N ARG A 330 19.10 19.74 -17.39
CA ARG A 330 20.40 20.03 -17.99
C ARG A 330 20.60 19.28 -19.30
N THR A 331 21.26 19.93 -20.25
CA THR A 331 21.62 19.36 -21.56
C THR A 331 23.10 19.04 -21.68
N HIS A 332 23.92 19.45 -20.71
CA HIS A 332 25.36 19.23 -20.68
C HIS A 332 25.79 18.69 -19.31
N ASP A 333 26.84 17.87 -19.30
CA ASP A 333 27.47 17.36 -18.09
C ASP A 333 28.36 18.43 -17.42
N ASN A 334 28.94 18.12 -16.26
CA ASN A 334 29.83 19.01 -15.53
C ASN A 334 31.16 19.31 -16.26
N PHE A 335 31.49 18.55 -17.30
CA PHE A 335 32.67 18.75 -18.14
C PHE A 335 32.37 19.58 -19.40
N GLY A 336 31.10 19.94 -19.62
CA GLY A 336 30.63 20.71 -20.78
C GLY A 336 30.34 19.88 -22.01
N ASN A 337 30.30 18.54 -21.92
CA ASN A 337 29.88 17.70 -23.03
C ASN A 337 28.36 17.66 -23.11
N GLU A 338 27.82 17.63 -24.32
CA GLU A 338 26.39 17.47 -24.53
C GLU A 338 25.92 16.07 -24.07
N ILE A 339 24.89 16.03 -23.23
CA ILE A 339 24.24 14.79 -22.81
C ILE A 339 23.36 14.31 -23.96
N PRO A 340 23.48 13.05 -24.41
CA PRO A 340 22.59 12.47 -25.43
C PRO A 340 21.12 12.64 -25.04
N GLU A 341 20.25 12.98 -26.00
CA GLU A 341 18.84 13.29 -25.71
C GLU A 341 18.13 12.17 -24.93
N GLY A 342 18.36 10.90 -25.29
CA GLY A 342 17.79 9.75 -24.58
C GLY A 342 18.30 9.55 -23.15
N ASN A 343 19.39 10.21 -22.76
CA ASN A 343 19.98 10.16 -21.41
C ASN A 343 19.74 11.47 -20.63
N ARG A 344 18.85 12.35 -21.10
CA ARG A 344 18.39 13.52 -20.33
C ARG A 344 17.13 13.14 -19.54
N CYS A 345 17.06 13.50 -18.25
CA CYS A 345 15.91 13.16 -17.40
C CYS A 345 14.58 13.62 -18.01
N ILE A 346 14.55 14.85 -18.54
CA ILE A 346 13.34 15.47 -19.11
C ILE A 346 12.79 14.76 -20.35
N THR A 347 13.62 14.00 -21.09
CA THR A 347 13.20 13.28 -22.30
C THR A 347 12.26 12.13 -21.96
N CYS A 348 12.60 11.37 -20.91
CA CYS A 348 11.77 10.27 -20.42
C CYS A 348 10.70 10.76 -19.44
N HIS A 349 10.96 11.85 -18.72
CA HIS A 349 10.08 12.38 -17.68
C HIS A 349 9.63 13.83 -17.95
N PRO A 350 8.93 14.12 -19.06
CA PRO A 350 8.38 15.45 -19.33
C PRO A 350 7.13 15.75 -18.49
N PRO A 351 6.91 17.01 -18.08
CA PRO A 351 5.64 17.42 -17.46
C PRO A 351 4.45 17.23 -18.44
N PRO A 352 3.22 17.07 -17.95
CA PRO A 352 2.79 17.28 -16.56
C PRO A 352 2.85 16.03 -15.66
N TYR A 353 2.89 14.83 -16.24
CA TYR A 353 2.94 13.57 -15.49
C TYR A 353 4.37 13.08 -15.21
N PHE A 354 5.38 13.79 -15.72
CA PHE A 354 6.78 13.36 -15.62
C PHE A 354 6.97 11.92 -16.12
N THR A 355 6.30 11.59 -17.21
CA THR A 355 6.44 10.36 -17.98
C THR A 355 6.13 10.66 -19.44
N ASN A 356 6.89 10.06 -20.35
CA ASN A 356 6.63 10.10 -21.78
C ASN A 356 5.80 8.90 -22.26
N MET A 357 5.44 7.97 -21.36
CA MET A 357 4.71 6.73 -21.64
C MET A 357 5.41 5.83 -22.68
N GLN A 358 6.75 5.89 -22.73
CA GLN A 358 7.57 5.08 -23.62
C GLN A 358 8.42 4.10 -22.82
N MET A 359 8.75 2.99 -23.46
CA MET A 359 9.59 1.95 -22.89
C MET A 359 11.06 2.21 -23.24
N ALA A 360 11.95 2.10 -22.26
CA ALA A 360 13.39 2.32 -22.42
C ALA A 360 14.21 1.25 -21.70
N ASP A 361 15.45 1.07 -22.16
CA ASP A 361 16.50 0.35 -21.40
C ASP A 361 17.32 1.39 -20.63
N VAL A 362 17.07 1.47 -19.33
CA VAL A 362 17.81 2.35 -18.40
C VAL A 362 18.92 1.60 -17.66
N GLY A 363 19.25 0.37 -18.07
CA GLY A 363 20.31 -0.43 -17.47
C GLY A 363 19.96 -1.07 -16.13
N THR A 364 18.68 -1.17 -15.78
CA THR A 364 18.21 -1.66 -14.47
C THR A 364 17.78 -3.11 -14.45
N LEU A 365 17.79 -3.82 -15.61
CA LEU A 365 17.47 -5.25 -15.68
C LEU A 365 18.29 -6.06 -14.66
N SER A 366 17.62 -6.87 -13.84
CA SER A 366 18.26 -7.86 -12.97
C SER A 366 18.66 -9.11 -13.76
N GLU A 367 19.52 -9.93 -13.16
CA GLU A 367 19.88 -11.25 -13.70
C GLU A 367 18.67 -12.20 -13.79
N THR A 368 17.66 -12.00 -12.95
CA THR A 368 16.47 -12.86 -12.90
C THR A 368 15.35 -12.34 -13.81
N ASP A 369 15.51 -11.17 -14.43
CA ASP A 369 14.52 -10.64 -15.37
C ASP A 369 14.64 -11.29 -16.75
N ASP A 370 13.51 -11.34 -17.45
CA ASP A 370 13.52 -11.60 -18.89
C ASP A 370 13.98 -10.34 -19.65
N PRO A 371 14.61 -10.49 -20.83
CA PRO A 371 14.94 -9.35 -21.67
C PRO A 371 13.70 -8.52 -22.01
N MET A 372 13.63 -7.30 -21.48
CA MET A 372 12.52 -6.37 -21.72
C MET A 372 12.96 -4.92 -21.57
N LEU A 373 12.13 -4.02 -22.11
CA LEU A 373 12.20 -2.59 -21.82
C LEU A 373 11.22 -2.24 -20.70
N PHE A 374 11.49 -1.17 -19.98
CA PHE A 374 10.63 -0.68 -18.92
C PHE A 374 9.91 0.58 -19.34
N ASP A 375 8.60 0.65 -19.09
CA ASP A 375 7.83 1.88 -19.18
C ASP A 375 8.36 2.91 -18.19
N ALA A 376 8.52 4.16 -18.63
CA ALA A 376 8.96 5.25 -17.77
C ALA A 376 7.82 5.62 -16.79
N PRO A 377 7.93 5.34 -15.49
CA PRO A 377 6.86 5.64 -14.56
C PRO A 377 6.70 7.16 -14.37
N GLN A 378 5.49 7.59 -14.02
CA GLN A 378 5.27 8.97 -13.57
C GLN A 378 6.10 9.29 -12.33
N LEU A 379 6.53 10.55 -12.19
CA LEU A 379 7.30 11.02 -11.03
C LEU A 379 6.52 11.95 -10.09
N ASN A 380 5.24 12.20 -10.35
CA ASN A 380 4.38 13.00 -9.46
C ASN A 380 4.31 12.32 -8.08
N ASN A 381 4.59 13.08 -7.02
CA ASN A 381 4.65 12.60 -5.63
C ASN A 381 5.59 11.39 -5.40
N VAL A 382 6.63 11.22 -6.23
CA VAL A 382 7.55 10.06 -6.15
C VAL A 382 8.23 9.89 -4.79
N TYR A 383 8.28 10.92 -3.93
CA TYR A 383 8.83 10.81 -2.58
C TYR A 383 8.08 9.83 -1.67
N GLU A 384 6.83 9.49 -2.00
CA GLU A 384 6.01 8.51 -1.27
C GLU A 384 6.25 7.08 -1.75
N SER A 385 6.90 6.90 -2.91
CA SER A 385 7.00 5.63 -3.63
C SER A 385 8.31 4.86 -3.39
N ALA A 386 8.78 4.82 -2.15
CA ALA A 386 9.89 3.95 -1.81
C ALA A 386 9.37 2.53 -1.50
N PRO A 387 10.05 1.46 -1.94
CA PRO A 387 11.32 1.47 -2.67
C PRO A 387 11.15 1.77 -4.18
N TYR A 388 12.27 2.07 -4.85
CA TYR A 388 12.33 2.48 -6.25
C TYR A 388 12.89 1.38 -7.15
N LEU A 389 12.75 1.59 -8.47
CA LEU A 389 12.98 0.63 -9.55
C LEU A 389 11.93 -0.48 -9.62
N HIS A 390 11.93 -1.20 -10.75
CA HIS A 390 10.88 -2.16 -11.06
C HIS A 390 10.83 -3.34 -10.10
N ASP A 391 11.93 -3.65 -9.44
CA ASP A 391 12.06 -4.74 -8.47
C ASP A 391 12.29 -4.25 -7.04
N GLY A 392 12.15 -2.94 -6.80
CA GLY A 392 12.24 -2.34 -5.46
C GLY A 392 13.63 -2.44 -4.81
N ARG A 393 14.71 -2.66 -5.58
CA ARG A 393 16.05 -2.82 -4.99
C ARG A 393 16.66 -1.53 -4.45
N ALA A 394 16.16 -0.36 -4.86
CA ALA A 394 16.65 0.94 -4.41
C ALA A 394 15.77 1.46 -3.28
N ALA A 395 16.29 1.52 -2.05
CA ALA A 395 15.54 2.00 -0.89
C ALA A 395 15.38 3.54 -0.87
N THR A 396 16.23 4.26 -1.60
CA THR A 396 16.23 5.72 -1.70
C THR A 396 16.41 6.17 -3.14
N LEU A 397 16.02 7.41 -3.46
CA LEU A 397 16.21 7.97 -4.81
C LEU A 397 17.70 8.06 -5.17
N GLU A 398 18.54 8.32 -4.17
CA GLU A 398 20.00 8.40 -4.30
C GLU A 398 20.61 7.06 -4.74
N GLU A 399 20.08 5.93 -4.26
CA GLU A 399 20.59 4.60 -4.59
C GLU A 399 20.40 4.23 -6.07
N ILE A 400 19.40 4.82 -6.76
CA ILE A 400 19.16 4.62 -8.19
C ILE A 400 20.45 4.87 -8.98
N TRP A 401 21.17 5.95 -8.66
CA TRP A 401 22.41 6.30 -9.34
C TRP A 401 23.65 5.80 -8.60
N THR A 402 23.70 5.97 -7.28
CA THR A 402 24.93 5.67 -6.51
C THR A 402 25.24 4.18 -6.38
N ARG A 403 24.24 3.31 -6.52
CA ARG A 403 24.40 1.84 -6.44
C ARG A 403 23.98 1.11 -7.70
N PHE A 404 23.00 1.65 -8.43
CA PHE A 404 22.39 0.94 -9.57
C PHE A 404 22.52 1.71 -10.90
N GLY A 405 23.34 2.77 -10.95
CA GLY A 405 23.53 3.64 -12.12
C GLY A 405 24.92 3.56 -12.76
N GLU A 406 25.52 2.37 -12.81
CA GLU A 406 26.95 2.19 -13.16
C GLU A 406 27.39 2.78 -14.51
N ASN A 407 26.48 2.90 -15.48
CA ASN A 407 26.81 3.22 -16.88
C ASN A 407 26.09 4.47 -17.43
N ASP A 408 25.53 5.34 -16.57
CA ASP A 408 24.79 6.56 -16.97
C ASP A 408 23.65 6.31 -17.99
N LYS A 409 23.11 5.08 -18.04
CA LYS A 409 21.96 4.71 -18.87
C LYS A 409 20.64 5.27 -18.32
N HIS A 410 20.57 5.51 -17.02
CA HIS A 410 19.41 6.11 -16.36
C HIS A 410 19.65 7.60 -16.07
N GLY A 411 20.05 8.34 -17.10
CA GLY A 411 20.53 9.71 -16.97
C GLY A 411 22.01 9.79 -16.64
N VAL A 412 22.67 10.82 -17.15
CA VAL A 412 24.06 11.13 -16.77
C VAL A 412 24.04 11.72 -15.37
N ALA A 413 24.55 11.00 -14.38
CA ALA A 413 24.58 11.40 -12.97
C ALA A 413 25.93 11.12 -12.30
N ASN A 414 26.79 10.26 -12.87
CA ASN A 414 28.08 9.92 -12.28
C ASN A 414 29.09 11.09 -12.26
N ASP A 415 28.86 12.14 -13.04
CA ASP A 415 29.64 13.38 -13.00
C ASP A 415 29.23 14.32 -11.86
N MET A 416 28.05 14.10 -11.25
CA MET A 416 27.51 14.98 -10.22
C MET A 416 28.28 14.84 -8.91
N MET A 417 28.56 15.96 -8.28
CA MET A 417 28.98 15.98 -6.88
C MET A 417 27.81 15.62 -5.95
N LYS A 418 28.12 15.23 -4.71
CA LYS A 418 27.11 14.79 -3.73
C LYS A 418 26.05 15.87 -3.44
N ASP A 419 26.43 17.14 -3.39
CA ASP A 419 25.52 18.26 -3.22
C ASP A 419 24.59 18.44 -4.42
N GLN A 420 25.08 18.29 -5.65
CA GLN A 420 24.27 18.31 -6.86
C GLN A 420 23.26 17.16 -6.89
N LEU A 421 23.69 15.94 -6.56
CA LEU A 421 22.79 14.79 -6.49
C LEU A 421 21.71 14.99 -5.43
N ASN A 422 22.07 15.51 -4.26
CA ASN A 422 21.09 15.85 -3.21
C ASN A 422 20.10 16.92 -3.70
N ASP A 423 20.57 17.97 -4.37
CA ASP A 423 19.69 19.00 -4.93
C ASP A 423 18.71 18.40 -5.96
N LEU A 424 19.19 17.52 -6.85
CA LEU A 424 18.34 16.79 -7.81
C LEU A 424 17.26 15.97 -7.08
N VAL A 425 17.65 15.21 -6.06
CA VAL A 425 16.71 14.42 -5.25
C VAL A 425 15.70 15.30 -4.54
N GLU A 426 16.10 16.45 -3.98
CA GLU A 426 15.17 17.39 -3.37
C GLU A 426 14.18 17.96 -4.39
N TYR A 427 14.60 18.20 -5.63
CA TYR A 427 13.69 18.57 -6.70
C TYR A 427 12.70 17.45 -7.05
N LEU A 428 13.14 16.19 -7.15
CA LEU A 428 12.25 15.04 -7.39
C LEU A 428 11.19 14.91 -6.28
N LYS A 429 11.60 15.08 -5.01
CA LYS A 429 10.67 15.07 -3.88
C LYS A 429 9.64 16.21 -3.93
N SER A 430 9.93 17.28 -4.67
CA SER A 430 9.03 18.43 -4.83
C SER A 430 7.99 18.26 -5.94
N LEU A 431 8.10 17.23 -6.78
CA LEU A 431 7.17 17.00 -7.90
C LEU A 431 5.76 16.73 -7.39
N ARG A 432 4.80 17.52 -7.85
CA ARG A 432 3.41 17.52 -7.39
C ARG A 432 2.49 16.79 -8.35
N ASP A 433 1.20 16.76 -8.06
CA ASP A 433 0.15 16.35 -9.00
C ASP A 433 0.22 17.07 -10.36
N ALA A 434 -0.18 16.36 -11.42
CA ALA A 434 -0.05 16.82 -12.81
C ALA A 434 -0.77 18.15 -13.09
N LYS A 435 -1.91 18.41 -12.41
CA LYS A 435 -2.69 19.65 -12.59
C LYS A 435 -1.87 20.93 -12.37
N TYR A 436 -0.85 20.89 -11.51
CA TYR A 436 0.00 22.05 -11.22
C TYR A 436 0.95 22.41 -12.35
N TYR A 437 1.13 21.53 -13.34
CA TYR A 437 2.01 21.73 -14.49
C TYR A 437 1.21 21.91 -15.79
N MET A 438 -0.09 21.57 -15.80
CA MET A 438 -0.96 21.73 -16.98
C MET A 438 -1.18 23.19 -17.38
N GLU A 439 -1.17 24.13 -16.43
CA GLU A 439 -1.23 25.57 -16.73
C GLU A 439 0.05 26.06 -17.43
N GLU A 440 1.22 25.60 -16.99
CA GLU A 440 2.51 25.91 -17.64
C GLU A 440 2.49 25.45 -19.11
N VAL A 441 1.96 24.26 -19.40
CA VAL A 441 1.81 23.71 -20.77
C VAL A 441 0.87 24.56 -21.65
N LYS A 442 -0.19 25.17 -21.09
CA LYS A 442 -1.07 26.09 -21.85
C LYS A 442 -0.33 27.38 -22.24
N THR A 443 0.52 27.90 -21.38
CA THR A 443 1.37 29.08 -21.67
C THR A 443 2.38 28.81 -22.80
N TYR A 444 2.99 27.62 -22.87
CA TYR A 444 3.92 27.27 -23.95
C TYR A 444 3.25 27.00 -25.31
N LYS A 445 1.95 26.69 -25.35
CA LYS A 445 1.19 26.51 -26.60
C LYS A 445 0.74 27.82 -27.25
N ALA A 446 0.92 28.96 -26.59
CA ALA A 446 0.47 30.27 -27.09
C ALA A 446 1.50 30.99 -27.98
N ASP A 447 2.70 30.44 -28.19
CA ASP A 447 3.67 30.94 -29.19
C ASP A 447 3.57 30.15 -30.49
N ILE A 448 2.42 30.24 -31.15
CA ILE A 448 2.38 30.07 -32.60
C ILE A 448 2.69 31.45 -33.18
N ASN A 449 3.96 31.61 -33.52
CA ASN A 449 4.58 32.77 -34.13
C ASN A 449 3.68 33.40 -35.24
N PRO A 450 3.27 34.68 -35.14
CA PRO A 450 2.69 35.39 -36.26
C PRO A 450 3.83 35.92 -37.14
N GLN A 451 4.19 35.15 -38.18
CA GLN A 451 4.83 35.70 -39.37
C GLN A 451 4.01 35.34 -40.61
#